data_AF-D0Z3Z9-F1
#
_entry.id   AF-D0Z3Z9-F1
#
_cell.length_a   1.000
_cell.length_b   1.000
_cell.length_c   1.000
_cell.angle_alpha   90.00
_cell.angle_beta   90.00
_cell.angle_gamma   90.00
#
_symmetry.space_group_name_H-M   'P 1'
#
loop_
_entity.id
_entity.type
_entity.pdbx_description
1 polymer ?
#
loop_
_entity_poly.entity_id
_entity_poly.type
_entity_poly.pdbx_seq_one_letter_code
_entity_poly.pdbx_strand_id
1 'polypeptide(L)'
;MTKKYSSLALCICSTLAFSPSLSYASSTISNSQWENNSSLPYSASNPYEIALFSAHNGEDKARLWSQTQSIIGYGLGVAGFLALLPSDFTNWDKSDDRLLEKWYDNVTEGPVWDRDVWYINYIGHPYFGGVYYQVARKSGYRQWDSFLYSALMSTVYWEYGVEAFAEVPSIQDLVVTPVLGWVYGEWAFQQERHIRASGGKVLGSQTLGDTALFLLDPVDSIGRGINQLTGRNLVKAGTGYISYNQQQHRNGKTDNQIALNVSYQLNDPNQRSDRHYRERGYTQLTNDPVTYGIVGITAGASYLNLDPKWGLQNDWAPTMSLGLYFTKQFSSRLNYTRADLKSTTTQQTNTYESYNLDVQYYFNPHGQLRPYVSAGIGESLKDQDRDIKSFQYVGGAGLHYKFHPNWAFQLDWRHHYGTKYSTNDDLFTGQIVYRFGQGERGL
;
A
#
# COMPACT_ATOMS: atom_id res chain seq x y z
N MET A 1 80.41 13.14 49.08
CA MET A 1 80.25 12.12 50.14
C MET A 1 79.06 12.54 51.02
N THR A 2 77.83 12.07 50.78
CA THR A 2 77.17 10.86 51.37
C THR A 2 77.01 10.97 52.90
N LYS A 3 75.84 10.84 53.55
CA LYS A 3 74.69 9.91 53.41
C LYS A 3 73.40 10.61 53.91
N LYS A 4 72.26 10.55 53.19
CA LYS A 4 71.16 9.55 53.23
C LYS A 4 70.50 9.35 54.61
N TYR A 5 69.26 9.85 54.73
CA TYR A 5 68.16 9.17 55.44
C TYR A 5 66.91 9.17 54.57
N SER A 6 66.24 8.03 54.59
CA SER A 6 65.16 7.58 53.73
C SER A 6 63.84 7.70 54.47
N SER A 7 62.84 8.35 53.87
CA SER A 7 61.44 8.17 54.24
C SER A 7 60.67 7.70 53.00
N LEU A 8 60.09 6.52 53.15
CA LEU A 8 59.35 5.76 52.15
C LEU A 8 58.04 6.50 51.82
N ALA A 9 57.91 7.06 50.62
CA ALA A 9 56.63 7.52 50.09
C ALA A 9 56.06 6.43 49.16
N LEU A 10 54.97 5.82 49.59
CA LEU A 10 54.21 4.84 48.80
C LEU A 10 53.47 5.58 47.68
N CYS A 11 54.07 5.67 46.49
CA CYS A 11 53.38 6.09 45.28
C CYS A 11 52.43 4.97 44.81
N ILE A 12 51.14 5.09 45.12
CA ILE A 12 50.11 4.42 44.33
C ILE A 12 49.91 5.28 43.08
N CYS A 13 50.61 4.91 42.02
CA CYS A 13 50.39 5.44 40.68
C CYS A 13 49.11 4.79 40.15
N SER A 14 47.95 5.42 40.36
CA SER A 14 46.75 5.10 39.61
C SER A 14 46.90 5.70 38.21
N THR A 15 47.43 4.90 37.29
CA THR A 15 47.33 5.16 35.86
C THR A 15 45.85 5.17 35.48
N LEU A 16 45.26 6.37 35.46
CA LEU A 16 44.07 6.64 34.65
C LEU A 16 44.50 6.50 33.19
N ALA A 17 44.44 5.27 32.68
CA ALA A 17 44.43 5.01 31.26
C ALA A 17 43.14 5.66 30.71
N PHE A 18 43.27 6.88 30.20
CA PHE A 18 42.32 7.40 29.22
C PHE A 18 42.40 6.49 28.01
N SER A 19 41.53 5.47 27.98
CA SER A 19 41.22 4.76 26.74
C SER A 19 40.64 5.78 25.77
N PRO A 20 41.29 6.04 24.61
CA PRO A 20 40.74 6.94 23.63
C PRO A 20 39.44 6.31 23.11
N SER A 21 38.36 7.09 23.20
CA SER A 21 37.14 6.98 22.40
C SER A 21 36.73 5.55 22.04
N LEU A 22 35.74 5.00 22.74
CA LEU A 22 34.81 4.10 22.05
C LEU A 22 34.34 4.86 20.82
N SER A 23 34.85 4.46 19.66
CA SER A 23 34.24 4.78 18.38
C SER A 23 32.87 4.14 18.46
N TYR A 24 31.88 4.94 18.85
CA TYR A 24 30.50 4.63 18.50
C TYR A 24 30.58 4.45 16.99
N ALA A 25 30.45 3.22 16.52
CA ALA A 25 30.36 2.97 15.10
C ALA A 25 29.23 3.87 14.64
N SER A 26 29.58 4.97 13.95
CA SER A 26 28.60 5.76 13.24
C SER A 26 27.92 4.74 12.37
N SER A 27 26.68 4.38 12.72
CA SER A 27 25.84 3.62 11.82
C SER A 27 25.90 4.43 10.53
N THR A 28 26.43 3.84 9.47
CA THR A 28 26.36 4.46 8.16
C THR A 28 24.88 4.56 7.87
N ILE A 29 24.32 5.75 8.10
CA ILE A 29 22.92 6.07 7.82
C ILE A 29 22.79 5.97 6.31
N SER A 30 22.26 4.85 5.83
CA SER A 30 22.11 4.55 4.39
C SER A 30 20.80 5.06 3.80
N ASN A 31 20.02 5.81 4.58
CA ASN A 31 18.72 6.35 4.16
C ASN A 31 18.89 7.60 3.27
N SER A 32 19.51 7.45 2.09
CA SER A 32 19.26 8.41 1.00
C SER A 32 17.82 8.22 0.55
N GLN A 33 16.94 9.14 0.94
CA GLN A 33 15.59 9.14 0.41
C GLN A 33 15.63 9.50 -1.06
N TRP A 34 14.78 8.86 -1.85
CA TRP A 34 14.49 9.24 -3.23
C TRP A 34 14.35 10.75 -3.40
N GLU A 35 13.59 11.38 -2.49
CA GLU A 35 13.28 12.80 -2.49
C GLU A 35 14.47 13.73 -2.32
N ASN A 36 15.58 13.21 -1.81
CA ASN A 36 16.79 13.99 -1.54
C ASN A 36 17.79 13.93 -2.71
N ASN A 37 17.48 13.16 -3.77
CA ASN A 37 18.30 13.11 -4.97
C ASN A 37 17.92 14.27 -5.90
N SER A 38 18.90 15.12 -6.24
CA SER A 38 18.67 16.40 -6.93
C SER A 38 18.55 16.28 -8.45
N SER A 39 18.99 15.17 -9.03
CA SER A 39 18.70 14.79 -10.41
C SER A 39 17.43 13.96 -10.45
N LEU A 40 16.42 14.34 -11.25
CA LEU A 40 15.24 13.50 -11.51
C LEU A 40 15.69 12.20 -12.17
N PRO A 41 15.68 11.06 -11.47
CA PRO A 41 16.21 9.81 -12.00
C PRO A 41 15.26 9.16 -13.01
N TYR A 42 13.95 9.45 -12.94
CA TYR A 42 12.97 8.97 -13.91
C TYR A 42 12.65 10.01 -14.98
N SER A 43 12.74 9.58 -16.23
CA SER A 43 12.29 10.38 -17.36
C SER A 43 10.76 10.47 -17.39
N ALA A 44 10.23 11.66 -17.67
CA ALA A 44 8.81 11.84 -18.03
C ALA A 44 8.39 10.98 -19.23
N SER A 45 9.33 10.51 -20.05
CA SER A 45 9.06 9.62 -21.18
C SER A 45 8.78 8.16 -20.78
N ASN A 46 9.20 7.71 -19.59
CA ASN A 46 8.92 6.36 -19.08
C ASN A 46 8.53 6.41 -17.58
N PRO A 47 7.33 6.95 -17.27
CA PRO A 47 6.94 7.18 -15.88
C PRO A 47 6.77 5.88 -15.07
N TYR A 48 6.59 4.72 -15.72
CA TYR A 48 6.35 3.41 -15.10
C TYR A 48 7.59 2.50 -15.04
N GLU A 49 8.79 3.04 -15.27
CA GLU A 49 10.04 2.28 -15.14
C GLU A 49 10.20 1.63 -13.75
N ILE A 50 10.70 0.40 -13.69
CA ILE A 50 10.78 -0.37 -12.44
C ILE A 50 12.23 -0.39 -11.96
N ALA A 51 12.51 0.23 -10.81
CA ALA A 51 13.80 0.14 -10.12
C ALA A 51 13.81 -0.85 -8.96
N LEU A 52 12.65 -1.41 -8.57
CA LEU A 52 12.52 -2.30 -7.41
C LEU A 52 13.66 -3.34 -7.28
N PHE A 53 14.05 -3.98 -8.37
CA PHE A 53 15.04 -5.07 -8.36
C PHE A 53 16.50 -4.61 -8.53
N SER A 54 16.73 -3.49 -9.22
CA SER A 54 18.06 -2.99 -9.59
C SER A 54 18.58 -1.92 -8.64
N ALA A 55 17.70 -1.17 -7.97
CA ALA A 55 18.03 -0.05 -7.08
C ALA A 55 19.01 0.96 -7.74
N HIS A 56 18.80 1.25 -9.02
CA HIS A 56 19.74 2.04 -9.82
C HIS A 56 19.72 3.54 -9.51
N ASN A 57 18.79 4.02 -8.68
CA ASN A 57 18.64 5.44 -8.33
C ASN A 57 19.15 5.77 -6.92
N GLY A 58 19.79 4.81 -6.25
CA GLY A 58 20.33 4.97 -4.89
C GLY A 58 19.38 4.51 -3.79
N GLU A 59 18.43 3.63 -4.12
CA GLU A 59 17.55 2.98 -3.15
C GLU A 59 18.32 2.00 -2.24
N ASP A 60 17.90 1.85 -0.98
CA ASP A 60 18.56 0.97 -0.01
C ASP A 60 18.01 -0.47 -0.08
N LYS A 61 18.51 -1.23 -1.06
CA LYS A 61 18.16 -2.65 -1.25
C LYS A 61 18.45 -3.51 -0.02
N ALA A 62 19.48 -3.16 0.76
CA ALA A 62 19.86 -3.93 1.94
C ALA A 62 18.91 -3.70 3.11
N ARG A 63 18.40 -2.47 3.29
CA ARG A 63 17.32 -2.18 4.23
C ARG A 63 16.02 -2.85 3.78
N LEU A 64 15.65 -2.72 2.50
CA LEU A 64 14.46 -3.37 1.95
C LEU A 64 14.46 -4.86 2.30
N TRP A 65 15.53 -5.57 1.94
CA TRP A 65 15.65 -7.01 2.22
C TRP A 65 15.59 -7.35 3.71
N SER A 66 16.30 -6.60 4.56
CA SER A 66 16.27 -6.82 6.01
C SER A 66 14.83 -6.69 6.57
N GLN A 67 14.07 -5.71 6.09
CA GLN A 67 12.68 -5.49 6.51
C GLN A 67 11.73 -6.53 5.90
N THR A 68 11.96 -6.98 4.66
CA THR A 68 11.23 -8.11 4.06
C THR A 68 11.38 -9.37 4.91
N GLN A 69 12.58 -9.68 5.39
CA GLN A 69 12.81 -10.81 6.28
C GLN A 69 12.04 -10.66 7.61
N SER A 70 11.99 -9.45 8.17
CA SER A 70 11.18 -9.16 9.35
C SER A 70 9.69 -9.36 9.10
N ILE A 71 9.16 -8.86 7.97
CA ILE A 71 7.76 -9.10 7.56
C ILE A 71 7.47 -10.59 7.49
N ILE A 72 8.33 -11.36 6.80
CA ILE A 72 8.13 -12.82 6.65
C ILE A 72 8.08 -13.48 8.03
N GLY A 73 9.02 -13.14 8.92
CA GLY A 73 9.05 -13.68 10.28
C GLY A 73 7.82 -13.30 11.10
N TYR A 74 7.39 -12.04 11.07
CA TYR A 74 6.21 -11.57 11.78
C TYR A 74 4.93 -12.18 11.21
N GLY A 75 4.78 -12.26 9.90
CA GLY A 75 3.61 -12.82 9.25
C GLY A 75 3.46 -14.33 9.49
N LEU A 76 4.55 -15.09 9.57
CA LEU A 76 4.49 -16.49 10.04
C LEU A 76 4.04 -16.59 11.51
N GLY A 77 4.47 -15.65 12.36
CA GLY A 77 3.98 -15.54 13.74
C GLY A 77 2.49 -15.21 13.82
N VAL A 78 2.01 -14.27 12.98
CA VAL A 78 0.59 -13.93 12.85
C VAL A 78 -0.21 -15.13 12.34
N ALA A 79 0.24 -15.81 11.29
CA ALA A 79 -0.39 -17.03 10.79
C ALA A 79 -0.52 -18.10 11.88
N GLY A 80 0.56 -18.33 12.65
CA GLY A 80 0.53 -19.23 13.80
C GLY A 80 -0.50 -18.81 14.86
N PHE A 81 -0.66 -17.50 15.11
CA PHE A 81 -1.69 -16.98 16.01
C PHE A 81 -3.10 -17.12 15.44
N LEU A 82 -3.31 -16.85 14.15
CA LEU A 82 -4.60 -17.00 13.46
C LEU A 82 -5.05 -18.46 13.46
N ALA A 83 -4.13 -19.41 13.28
CA ALA A 83 -4.42 -20.84 13.40
C ALA A 83 -4.92 -21.23 14.82
N LEU A 84 -4.62 -20.44 15.86
CA LEU A 84 -5.13 -20.64 17.21
C LEU A 84 -6.52 -20.02 17.43
N LEU A 85 -6.90 -18.99 16.66
CA LEU A 85 -8.22 -18.36 16.75
C LEU A 85 -9.35 -19.32 16.31
N PRO A 86 -10.60 -19.10 16.74
CA PRO A 86 -11.75 -19.89 16.26
C PRO A 86 -11.93 -19.75 14.74
N SER A 87 -12.27 -20.86 14.08
CA SER A 87 -12.47 -20.92 12.62
C SER A 87 -13.55 -19.97 12.11
N ASP A 88 -14.53 -19.58 12.95
CA ASP A 88 -15.57 -18.63 12.56
C ASP A 88 -15.05 -17.19 12.35
N PHE A 89 -13.82 -16.90 12.80
CA PHE A 89 -13.18 -15.59 12.64
C PHE A 89 -12.13 -15.59 11.53
N THR A 90 -11.49 -16.74 11.28
CA THR A 90 -10.36 -16.85 10.35
C THR A 90 -10.63 -17.72 9.15
N ASN A 91 -11.73 -18.51 9.10
CA ASN A 91 -12.01 -19.55 8.11
C ASN A 91 -10.96 -20.69 8.02
N TRP A 92 -9.98 -20.75 8.93
CA TRP A 92 -8.92 -21.75 8.90
C TRP A 92 -9.35 -23.05 9.61
N ASP A 93 -9.56 -24.12 8.83
CA ASP A 93 -9.80 -25.46 9.39
C ASP A 93 -8.52 -26.05 10.01
N LYS A 94 -8.67 -26.61 11.22
CA LYS A 94 -7.58 -27.15 12.06
C LYS A 94 -7.40 -28.67 11.93
N SER A 95 -8.22 -29.32 11.09
CA SER A 95 -8.35 -30.78 11.06
C SER A 95 -7.43 -31.48 10.05
N ASP A 96 -6.63 -30.73 9.27
CA ASP A 96 -5.97 -31.29 8.09
C ASP A 96 -4.47 -31.55 8.29
N ASP A 97 -4.10 -32.83 8.41
CA ASP A 97 -2.70 -33.29 8.56
C ASP A 97 -1.88 -33.14 7.25
N ARG A 98 -2.47 -32.65 6.15
CA ARG A 98 -1.87 -32.55 4.80
C ARG A 98 -1.79 -31.12 4.25
N LEU A 99 -1.37 -30.16 5.07
CA LEU A 99 -1.27 -28.73 4.74
C LEU A 99 -0.64 -28.40 3.37
N LEU A 100 0.39 -29.12 2.93
CA LEU A 100 1.04 -28.86 1.62
C LEU A 100 0.18 -29.28 0.42
N GLU A 101 -0.62 -30.33 0.55
CA GLU A 101 -1.56 -30.73 -0.49
C GLU A 101 -2.71 -29.74 -0.55
N LYS A 102 -3.28 -29.36 0.60
CA LYS A 102 -4.31 -28.32 0.68
C LYS A 102 -3.84 -27.00 0.05
N TRP A 103 -2.61 -26.57 0.35
CA TRP A 103 -2.01 -25.40 -0.29
C TRP A 103 -1.95 -25.54 -1.81
N TYR A 104 -1.50 -26.69 -2.31
CA TYR A 104 -1.43 -26.95 -3.74
C TYR A 104 -2.82 -26.94 -4.39
N ASP A 105 -3.81 -27.57 -3.77
CA ASP A 105 -5.19 -27.61 -4.24
C ASP A 105 -5.79 -26.19 -4.30
N ASN A 106 -5.65 -25.41 -3.24
CA ASN A 106 -6.10 -24.03 -3.18
C ASN A 106 -5.45 -23.14 -4.25
N VAL A 107 -4.13 -23.24 -4.44
CA VAL A 107 -3.42 -22.47 -5.47
C VAL A 107 -3.82 -22.90 -6.89
N THR A 108 -4.10 -24.18 -7.10
CA THR A 108 -4.46 -24.73 -8.42
C THR A 108 -5.93 -24.56 -8.79
N GLU A 109 -6.84 -24.41 -7.81
CA GLU A 109 -8.24 -24.04 -8.04
C GLU A 109 -8.36 -22.65 -8.71
N GLY A 110 -7.41 -21.77 -8.39
CA GLY A 110 -7.32 -20.42 -8.92
C GLY A 110 -8.21 -19.42 -8.16
N PRO A 111 -7.97 -18.11 -8.31
CA PRO A 111 -8.62 -17.13 -7.45
C PRO A 111 -10.14 -17.10 -7.57
N VAL A 112 -10.81 -16.92 -6.44
CA VAL A 112 -12.26 -16.85 -6.31
C VAL A 112 -12.67 -15.52 -5.70
N TRP A 113 -13.92 -15.10 -5.93
CA TRP A 113 -14.47 -14.01 -5.13
C TRP A 113 -14.71 -14.51 -3.71
N ASP A 114 -13.89 -14.03 -2.78
CA ASP A 114 -13.95 -14.42 -1.38
C ASP A 114 -15.18 -13.79 -0.68
N ARG A 115 -15.64 -14.44 0.39
CA ARG A 115 -16.86 -14.16 1.15
C ARG A 115 -16.58 -13.68 2.58
N ASP A 116 -15.34 -13.29 2.87
CA ASP A 116 -14.99 -12.74 4.17
C ASP A 116 -15.77 -11.49 4.54
N VAL A 117 -15.70 -11.19 5.84
CA VAL A 117 -16.36 -10.02 6.39
C VAL A 117 -15.73 -8.76 5.79
N TRP A 118 -16.57 -7.87 5.25
CA TRP A 118 -16.14 -6.72 4.45
C TRP A 118 -15.03 -5.86 5.09
N TYR A 119 -14.98 -5.71 6.42
CA TYR A 119 -13.95 -4.90 7.06
C TYR A 119 -12.56 -5.55 7.00
N ILE A 120 -12.47 -6.87 6.87
CA ILE A 120 -11.19 -7.57 6.64
C ILE A 120 -10.69 -7.16 5.25
N ASN A 121 -11.49 -7.38 4.20
CA ASN A 121 -11.08 -7.15 2.81
C ASN A 121 -10.89 -5.67 2.45
N TYR A 122 -11.65 -4.75 3.07
CA TYR A 122 -11.63 -3.32 2.71
C TYR A 122 -10.95 -2.41 3.74
N ILE A 123 -10.54 -2.93 4.90
CA ILE A 123 -9.77 -2.17 5.91
C ILE A 123 -8.52 -2.93 6.33
N GLY A 124 -8.68 -4.18 6.79
CA GLY A 124 -7.57 -5.01 7.27
C GLY A 124 -6.52 -5.27 6.20
N HIS A 125 -6.94 -5.79 5.05
CA HIS A 125 -6.03 -6.09 3.95
C HIS A 125 -5.35 -4.82 3.39
N PRO A 126 -6.07 -3.72 3.05
CA PRO A 126 -5.44 -2.46 2.68
C PRO A 126 -4.44 -1.92 3.71
N TYR A 127 -4.72 -2.08 5.01
CA TYR A 127 -3.78 -1.70 6.05
C TYR A 127 -2.46 -2.47 5.93
N PHE A 128 -2.49 -3.80 5.83
CA PHE A 128 -1.28 -4.61 5.64
C PHE A 128 -0.58 -4.35 4.30
N GLY A 129 -1.34 -4.11 3.22
CA GLY A 129 -0.80 -3.61 1.97
C GLY A 129 -0.01 -2.31 2.16
N GLY A 130 -0.55 -1.36 2.93
CA GLY A 130 0.17 -0.12 3.24
C GLY A 130 1.38 -0.30 4.16
N VAL A 131 1.39 -1.31 5.03
CA VAL A 131 2.58 -1.71 5.80
C VAL A 131 3.68 -2.21 4.86
N TYR A 132 3.35 -3.07 3.88
CA TYR A 132 4.31 -3.51 2.86
C TYR A 132 4.81 -2.33 2.02
N TYR A 133 3.91 -1.46 1.58
CA TYR A 133 4.25 -0.24 0.85
C TYR A 133 5.28 0.61 1.61
N GLN A 134 5.07 0.84 2.92
CA GLN A 134 5.97 1.66 3.73
C GLN A 134 7.37 1.06 3.85
N VAL A 135 7.51 -0.26 3.85
CA VAL A 135 8.84 -0.90 3.90
C VAL A 135 9.69 -0.52 2.68
N ALA A 136 9.11 -0.55 1.47
CA ALA A 136 9.79 -0.07 0.27
C ALA A 136 9.96 1.46 0.30
N ARG A 137 8.91 2.19 0.65
CA ARG A 137 8.92 3.66 0.65
C ARG A 137 10.01 4.25 1.56
N LYS A 138 10.17 3.67 2.76
CA LYS A 138 11.22 4.04 3.74
C LYS A 138 12.61 3.54 3.37
N SER A 139 12.72 2.59 2.43
CA SER A 139 13.98 2.15 1.84
C SER A 139 14.42 3.02 0.65
N GLY A 140 13.77 4.17 0.45
CA GLY A 140 14.15 5.13 -0.58
C GLY A 140 13.55 4.85 -1.94
N TYR A 141 12.56 3.97 -2.06
CA TYR A 141 11.82 3.77 -3.30
C TYR A 141 10.75 4.86 -3.48
N ARG A 142 10.44 5.20 -4.74
CA ARG A 142 9.32 6.10 -5.09
C ARG A 142 7.96 5.41 -4.93
N GLN A 143 6.86 6.13 -5.18
CA GLN A 143 5.53 5.57 -4.96
C GLN A 143 5.23 4.35 -5.84
N TRP A 144 5.54 4.43 -7.14
CA TRP A 144 5.29 3.33 -8.08
C TRP A 144 6.02 2.03 -7.70
N ASP A 145 7.31 2.09 -7.41
CA ASP A 145 8.09 0.92 -6.99
C ASP A 145 7.65 0.37 -5.62
N SER A 146 7.21 1.26 -4.73
CA SER A 146 6.67 0.87 -3.42
C SER A 146 5.31 0.17 -3.56
N PHE A 147 4.47 0.62 -4.50
CA PHE A 147 3.23 -0.07 -4.88
C PHE A 147 3.52 -1.45 -5.47
N LEU A 148 4.50 -1.56 -6.39
CA LEU A 148 4.87 -2.86 -6.97
C LEU A 148 5.40 -3.83 -5.91
N TYR A 149 6.21 -3.36 -4.98
CA TYR A 149 6.64 -4.16 -3.83
C TYR A 149 5.44 -4.61 -2.98
N SER A 150 4.52 -3.70 -2.67
CA SER A 150 3.30 -4.04 -1.94
C SER A 150 2.46 -5.08 -2.67
N ALA A 151 2.27 -4.94 -3.98
CA ALA A 151 1.53 -5.89 -4.81
C ALA A 151 2.17 -7.29 -4.78
N LEU A 152 3.49 -7.37 -4.92
CA LEU A 152 4.20 -8.64 -4.82
C LEU A 152 4.08 -9.28 -3.44
N MET A 153 4.20 -8.49 -2.36
CA MET A 153 4.07 -9.01 -1.00
C MET A 153 2.64 -9.46 -0.68
N SER A 154 1.63 -8.67 -1.07
CA SER A 154 0.23 -9.03 -0.89
C SER A 154 -0.14 -10.28 -1.68
N THR A 155 0.24 -10.36 -2.96
CA THR A 155 -0.12 -11.48 -3.83
C THR A 155 0.72 -12.74 -3.57
N VAL A 156 2.04 -12.64 -3.64
CA VAL A 156 2.91 -13.83 -3.66
C VAL A 156 3.20 -14.34 -2.25
N TYR A 157 3.50 -13.43 -1.32
CA TYR A 157 3.84 -13.82 0.04
C TYR A 157 2.62 -14.12 0.89
N TRP A 158 1.63 -13.23 0.91
CA TRP A 158 0.45 -13.40 1.76
C TRP A 158 -0.57 -14.32 1.11
N GLU A 159 -1.24 -13.88 0.05
CA GLU A 159 -2.37 -14.57 -0.57
C GLU A 159 -2.03 -15.99 -1.03
N TYR A 160 -1.10 -16.11 -1.99
CA TYR A 160 -0.67 -17.40 -2.53
C TYR A 160 0.31 -18.15 -1.63
N GLY A 161 0.94 -17.46 -0.68
CA GLY A 161 1.99 -18.03 0.15
C GLY A 161 1.47 -18.55 1.47
N VAL A 162 1.02 -17.65 2.34
CA VAL A 162 0.60 -17.94 3.71
C VAL A 162 -0.88 -18.34 3.77
N GLU A 163 -1.76 -17.56 3.17
CA GLU A 163 -3.21 -17.72 3.25
C GLU A 163 -3.71 -18.92 2.46
N ALA A 164 -3.05 -19.23 1.34
CA ALA A 164 -3.36 -20.40 0.54
C ALA A 164 -3.23 -21.75 1.29
N PHE A 165 -2.55 -21.80 2.45
CA PHE A 165 -2.55 -22.99 3.30
C PHE A 165 -3.92 -23.27 3.95
N ALA A 166 -4.75 -22.23 4.07
CA ALA A 166 -6.06 -22.32 4.68
C ALA A 166 -7.19 -22.20 3.65
N GLU A 167 -7.06 -21.27 2.69
CA GLU A 167 -8.15 -20.85 1.81
C GLU A 167 -7.73 -20.66 0.36
N VAL A 168 -8.70 -20.65 -0.56
CA VAL A 168 -8.44 -20.37 -1.98
C VAL A 168 -8.15 -18.87 -2.15
N PRO A 169 -7.11 -18.47 -2.91
CA PRO A 169 -6.80 -17.06 -3.15
C PRO A 169 -8.01 -16.22 -3.60
N SER A 170 -8.07 -14.97 -3.16
CA SER A 170 -9.16 -14.04 -3.35
C SER A 170 -8.91 -13.06 -4.50
N ILE A 171 -9.81 -13.00 -5.48
CA ILE A 171 -9.72 -12.06 -6.61
C ILE A 171 -9.72 -10.61 -6.12
N GLN A 172 -10.59 -10.26 -5.18
CA GLN A 172 -10.65 -8.89 -4.69
C GLN A 172 -9.38 -8.51 -3.93
N ASP A 173 -8.79 -9.42 -3.15
CA ASP A 173 -7.63 -9.08 -2.32
C ASP A 173 -6.36 -8.94 -3.15
N LEU A 174 -6.27 -9.62 -4.30
CA LEU A 174 -5.21 -9.37 -5.29
C LEU A 174 -5.20 -7.94 -5.83
N VAL A 175 -6.34 -7.23 -5.80
CA VAL A 175 -6.47 -5.86 -6.32
C VAL A 175 -6.60 -4.83 -5.21
N VAL A 176 -7.58 -5.02 -4.32
CA VAL A 176 -7.95 -4.08 -3.26
C VAL A 176 -6.80 -3.88 -2.28
N THR A 177 -6.16 -4.96 -1.85
CA THR A 177 -5.07 -4.94 -0.86
C THR A 177 -3.92 -4.03 -1.30
N PRO A 178 -3.26 -4.22 -2.46
CA PRO A 178 -2.16 -3.35 -2.86
C PRO A 178 -2.61 -1.98 -3.35
N VAL A 179 -3.77 -1.85 -4.01
CA VAL A 179 -4.20 -0.57 -4.58
C VAL A 179 -4.66 0.40 -3.49
N LEU A 180 -5.51 -0.03 -2.55
CA LEU A 180 -5.86 0.79 -1.40
C LEU A 180 -4.72 0.86 -0.39
N GLY A 181 -3.89 -0.18 -0.30
CA GLY A 181 -2.66 -0.17 0.47
C GLY A 181 -1.67 0.91 0.03
N TRP A 182 -1.59 1.23 -1.26
CA TRP A 182 -0.82 2.38 -1.74
C TRP A 182 -1.38 3.70 -1.19
N VAL A 183 -2.70 3.92 -1.28
CA VAL A 183 -3.35 5.14 -0.79
C VAL A 183 -3.11 5.30 0.72
N TYR A 184 -3.37 4.25 1.50
CA TYR A 184 -3.16 4.26 2.94
C TYR A 184 -1.67 4.39 3.30
N GLY A 185 -0.81 3.61 2.66
CA GLY A 185 0.62 3.54 2.94
C GLY A 185 1.35 4.87 2.66
N GLU A 186 0.98 5.58 1.59
CA GLU A 186 1.54 6.91 1.31
C GLU A 186 1.04 7.94 2.33
N TRP A 187 -0.24 7.89 2.73
CA TRP A 187 -0.75 8.71 3.83
C TRP A 187 0.00 8.42 5.14
N ALA A 188 0.15 7.15 5.50
CA ALA A 188 0.79 6.73 6.73
C ALA A 188 2.28 7.13 6.77
N PHE A 189 2.99 6.96 5.66
CA PHE A 189 4.37 7.42 5.50
C PHE A 189 4.50 8.93 5.75
N GLN A 190 3.60 9.75 5.20
CA GLN A 190 3.61 11.19 5.41
C GLN A 190 3.26 11.55 6.87
N GLN A 191 2.27 10.89 7.47
CA GLN A 191 1.93 11.12 8.88
C GLN A 191 3.06 10.73 9.83
N GLU A 192 3.75 9.62 9.57
CA GLU A 192 4.90 9.19 10.37
C GLU A 192 5.99 10.29 10.34
N ARG A 193 6.28 10.84 9.16
CA ARG A 193 7.24 11.93 8.99
C ARG A 193 6.82 13.19 9.74
N HIS A 194 5.55 13.59 9.63
CA HIS A 194 5.02 14.76 10.32
C HIS A 194 5.13 14.62 11.85
N ILE A 195 4.75 13.47 12.41
CA ILE A 195 4.84 13.19 13.85
C ILE A 195 6.30 13.25 14.31
N ARG A 196 7.22 12.61 13.58
CA ARG A 196 8.65 12.63 13.91
C ARG A 196 9.25 14.03 13.81
N ALA A 197 8.90 14.80 12.78
CA ALA A 197 9.36 16.19 12.62
C ALA A 197 8.83 17.11 13.73
N SER A 198 7.65 16.80 14.28
CA SER A 198 7.03 17.53 15.39
C SER A 198 7.54 17.12 16.77
N GLY A 199 8.67 16.39 16.84
CA GLY A 199 9.26 15.92 18.09
C GLY A 199 8.64 14.63 18.65
N GLY A 200 7.90 13.89 17.84
CA GLY A 200 7.36 12.56 18.22
C GLY A 200 6.12 12.60 19.11
N LYS A 201 5.44 13.74 19.21
CA LYS A 201 4.24 13.91 20.04
C LYS A 201 2.99 14.04 19.18
N VAL A 202 1.89 13.45 19.65
CA VAL A 202 0.54 13.63 19.09
C VAL A 202 -0.33 14.25 20.18
N LEU A 203 -1.01 15.36 19.86
CA LEU A 203 -1.81 16.13 20.82
C LEU A 203 -1.03 16.50 22.09
N GLY A 204 0.28 16.75 21.97
CA GLY A 204 1.18 17.07 23.09
C GLY A 204 1.63 15.88 23.93
N SER A 205 1.16 14.66 23.66
CA SER A 205 1.54 13.44 24.39
C SER A 205 2.57 12.61 23.63
N GLN A 206 3.62 12.18 24.33
CA GLN A 206 4.65 11.29 23.80
C GLN A 206 4.09 9.87 23.60
N THR A 207 3.35 9.36 24.58
CA THR A 207 2.74 8.02 24.49
C THR A 207 1.79 7.91 23.31
N LEU A 208 0.95 8.92 23.07
CA LEU A 208 0.08 8.94 21.89
C LEU A 208 0.89 8.99 20.59
N GLY A 209 2.01 9.69 20.58
CA GLY A 209 2.94 9.70 19.45
C GLY A 209 3.57 8.35 19.19
N ASP A 210 4.08 7.68 20.22
CA ASP A 210 4.70 6.35 20.10
C ASP A 210 3.66 5.29 19.67
N THR A 211 2.44 5.34 20.22
CA THR A 211 1.32 4.48 19.79
C THR A 211 0.94 4.76 18.33
N ALA A 212 0.82 6.01 17.93
CA ALA A 212 0.52 6.37 16.55
C ALA A 212 1.62 5.86 15.60
N LEU A 213 2.90 6.04 15.95
CA LEU A 213 4.02 5.54 15.14
C LEU A 213 4.03 4.01 15.03
N PHE A 214 3.62 3.29 16.07
CA PHE A 214 3.47 1.83 16.01
C PHE A 214 2.32 1.41 15.08
N LEU A 215 1.16 2.07 15.18
CA LEU A 215 0.00 1.76 14.34
C LEU A 215 0.22 2.18 12.88
N LEU A 216 1.02 3.22 12.63
CA LEU A 216 1.35 3.64 11.28
C LEU A 216 2.38 2.69 10.64
N ASP A 217 3.43 2.29 11.37
CA ASP A 217 4.44 1.35 10.88
C ASP A 217 4.86 0.38 12.00
N PRO A 218 4.17 -0.76 12.11
CA PRO A 218 4.48 -1.75 13.14
C PRO A 218 5.82 -2.46 12.86
N VAL A 219 6.22 -2.64 11.60
CA VAL A 219 7.44 -3.40 11.24
C VAL A 219 8.68 -2.64 11.70
N ASP A 220 8.77 -1.35 11.38
CA ASP A 220 9.91 -0.52 11.79
C ASP A 220 9.91 -0.32 13.32
N SER A 221 8.73 -0.28 13.95
CA SER A 221 8.59 -0.16 15.41
C SER A 221 9.04 -1.41 16.17
N ILE A 222 8.66 -2.61 15.71
CA ILE A 222 9.10 -3.88 16.30
C ILE A 222 10.60 -4.08 16.05
N GLY A 223 11.09 -3.78 14.83
CA GLY A 223 12.51 -3.88 14.51
C GLY A 223 13.39 -3.01 15.42
N ARG A 224 12.96 -1.78 15.73
CA ARG A 224 13.63 -0.92 16.72
C ARG A 224 13.62 -1.55 18.12
N GLY A 225 12.49 -2.10 18.54
CA GLY A 225 12.37 -2.79 19.83
C GLY A 225 13.34 -3.98 19.97
N ILE A 226 13.45 -4.82 18.93
CA ILE A 226 14.40 -5.94 18.90
C ILE A 226 15.84 -5.45 19.04
N ASN A 227 16.23 -4.41 18.30
CA ASN A 227 17.58 -3.86 18.40
C ASN A 227 17.88 -3.31 19.80
N GLN A 228 16.91 -2.62 20.42
CA GLN A 228 17.04 -2.10 21.77
C GLN A 228 17.18 -3.22 22.82
N LEU A 229 16.35 -4.27 22.72
CA LEU A 229 16.38 -5.40 23.64
C LEU A 229 17.66 -6.23 23.52
N THR A 230 18.16 -6.41 22.30
CA THR A 230 19.35 -7.24 22.03
C THR A 230 20.66 -6.47 22.14
N GLY A 231 20.61 -5.13 22.20
CA GLY A 231 21.79 -4.27 22.16
C GLY A 231 22.61 -4.39 20.88
N ARG A 232 22.03 -4.96 19.81
CA ARG A 232 22.67 -5.26 18.53
C ARG A 232 21.81 -4.73 17.39
N ASN A 233 22.43 -4.24 16.31
CA ASN A 233 21.72 -3.81 15.10
C ASN A 233 21.35 -5.01 14.22
N LEU A 234 20.45 -5.87 14.72
CA LEU A 234 20.02 -7.08 14.04
C LEU A 234 19.02 -6.79 12.91
N VAL A 235 18.18 -5.77 13.09
CA VAL A 235 17.21 -5.30 12.09
C VAL A 235 17.63 -3.92 11.60
N LYS A 236 17.64 -3.67 10.30
CA LYS A 236 17.85 -2.30 9.78
C LYS A 236 16.59 -1.46 9.94
N ALA A 237 16.27 -1.06 11.18
CA ALA A 237 15.09 -0.28 11.56
C ALA A 237 15.45 1.15 11.94
N GLY A 238 14.56 2.10 11.61
CA GLY A 238 14.72 3.53 11.88
C GLY A 238 14.60 4.41 10.63
N THR A 239 14.13 5.64 10.85
CA THR A 239 14.08 6.71 9.85
C THR A 239 15.11 7.77 10.20
N GLY A 240 15.90 8.16 9.21
CA GLY A 240 16.81 9.30 9.26
C GLY A 240 16.87 9.84 7.85
N TYR A 241 16.90 11.16 7.67
CA TYR A 241 16.93 11.75 6.33
C TYR A 241 17.91 12.91 6.30
N ILE A 242 18.63 13.01 5.18
CA ILE A 242 19.54 14.11 4.90
C ILE A 242 18.76 15.08 4.01
N SER A 243 18.27 16.19 4.54
CA SER A 243 17.62 17.21 3.72
C SER A 243 18.64 18.18 3.15
N TYR A 244 18.57 18.41 1.84
CA TYR A 244 19.36 19.40 1.14
C TYR A 244 18.48 20.63 0.88
N ASN A 245 18.81 21.76 1.52
CA ASN A 245 18.10 23.01 1.32
C ASN A 245 19.04 24.04 0.72
N GLN A 246 18.72 24.49 -0.50
CA GLN A 246 19.39 25.62 -1.13
C GLN A 246 18.66 26.90 -0.72
N GLN A 247 19.28 27.71 0.15
CA GLN A 247 18.73 29.01 0.53
C GLN A 247 19.33 30.10 -0.34
N GLN A 248 18.48 30.82 -1.05
CA GLN A 248 18.87 32.05 -1.75
C GLN A 248 18.85 33.22 -0.76
N HIS A 249 20.00 33.83 -0.57
CA HIS A 249 20.12 35.05 0.21
C HIS A 249 19.71 36.27 -0.63
N ARG A 250 19.30 37.35 0.06
CA ARG A 250 18.84 38.64 -0.49
C ARG A 250 19.87 39.35 -1.40
N ASN A 251 21.09 38.83 -1.47
CA ASN A 251 22.23 39.30 -2.25
C ASN A 251 22.56 38.38 -3.45
N GLY A 252 21.66 37.45 -3.82
CA GLY A 252 21.79 36.61 -5.02
C GLY A 252 22.75 35.42 -4.90
N LYS A 253 23.32 35.18 -3.72
CA LYS A 253 24.15 33.99 -3.45
C LYS A 253 23.30 32.83 -2.93
N THR A 254 23.50 31.66 -3.49
CA THR A 254 22.93 30.39 -3.02
C THR A 254 23.88 29.73 -2.04
N ASP A 255 23.40 29.41 -0.84
CA ASP A 255 24.14 28.61 0.14
C ASP A 255 23.53 27.22 0.24
N ASN A 256 24.38 26.19 0.21
CA ASN A 256 23.98 24.80 0.16
C ASN A 256 24.01 24.23 1.58
N GLN A 257 22.86 24.11 2.24
CA GLN A 257 22.78 23.54 3.59
C GLN A 257 22.45 22.04 3.51
N ILE A 258 23.38 21.22 3.99
CA ILE A 258 23.14 19.80 4.25
C ILE A 258 22.64 19.68 5.69
N ALA A 259 21.36 19.40 5.87
CA ALA A 259 20.75 19.14 7.18
C ALA A 259 20.66 17.62 7.39
N LEU A 260 21.52 17.10 8.25
CA LEU A 260 21.45 15.72 8.73
C LEU A 260 20.35 15.65 9.79
N ASN A 261 19.11 15.33 9.41
CA ASN A 261 18.02 15.10 10.36
C ASN A 261 18.10 13.64 10.84
N VAL A 262 18.88 13.44 11.89
CA VAL A 262 18.92 12.18 12.62
C VAL A 262 17.93 12.29 13.76
N SER A 263 16.74 11.68 13.64
CA SER A 263 15.86 11.51 14.80
C SER A 263 16.41 10.35 15.64
N TYR A 264 17.44 10.62 16.45
CA TYR A 264 17.68 9.81 17.64
C TYR A 264 16.69 10.29 18.71
N GLN A 265 15.78 9.43 19.15
CA GLN A 265 15.22 9.57 20.49
C GLN A 265 16.35 9.20 21.47
N LEU A 266 17.22 10.18 21.75
CA LEU A 266 17.94 10.20 23.02
C LEU A 266 16.96 10.82 24.01
N ASN A 267 16.55 10.04 25.01
CA ASN A 267 15.72 10.49 26.12
C ASN A 267 16.37 11.71 26.81
N ASP A 268 16.03 12.91 26.37
CA ASP A 268 16.25 14.14 27.12
C ASP A 268 14.90 14.88 27.29
N PRO A 269 14.29 14.84 28.49
CA PRO A 269 13.00 15.48 28.74
C PRO A 269 13.00 17.01 28.59
N ASN A 270 14.16 17.64 28.41
CA ASN A 270 14.29 19.11 28.50
C ASN A 270 14.49 19.85 27.17
N GLN A 271 14.50 19.17 26.01
CA GLN A 271 14.59 19.88 24.71
C GLN A 271 13.21 20.22 24.14
N ARG A 272 12.74 21.45 24.35
CA ARG A 272 11.65 22.06 23.57
C ARG A 272 12.18 22.50 22.20
N SER A 273 11.88 21.76 21.13
CA SER A 273 12.18 22.20 19.76
C SER A 273 11.03 23.07 19.22
N ASP A 274 11.06 24.38 19.46
CA ASP A 274 10.11 25.36 18.89
C ASP A 274 10.39 25.70 17.40
N ARG A 275 10.85 24.72 16.61
CA ARG A 275 11.04 24.90 15.16
C ARG A 275 9.79 24.43 14.43
N HIS A 276 8.97 25.39 14.01
CA HIS A 276 7.91 25.15 13.02
C HIS A 276 8.53 24.67 11.71
N TYR A 277 8.59 23.35 11.53
CA TYR A 277 8.97 22.73 10.27
C TYR A 277 7.86 23.04 9.25
N ARG A 278 8.16 23.87 8.26
CA ARG A 278 7.28 24.03 7.09
C ARG A 278 7.44 22.79 6.22
N GLU A 279 6.59 21.81 6.43
CA GLU A 279 6.48 20.64 5.58
C GLU A 279 6.01 21.08 4.18
N ARG A 280 6.92 21.10 3.20
CA ARG A 280 6.54 21.18 1.79
C ARG A 280 6.04 19.79 1.38
N GLY A 281 4.87 19.72 0.75
CA GLY A 281 4.25 18.44 0.41
C GLY A 281 5.14 17.60 -0.52
N TYR A 282 5.11 16.27 -0.38
CA TYR A 282 5.88 15.32 -1.20
C TYR A 282 5.83 15.65 -2.70
N THR A 283 4.62 15.85 -3.23
CA THR A 283 4.38 16.18 -4.64
C THR A 283 4.97 17.53 -5.09
N GLN A 284 5.25 18.45 -4.15
CA GLN A 284 5.91 19.73 -4.45
C GLN A 284 7.43 19.61 -4.50
N LEU A 285 8.00 18.52 -3.98
CA LEU A 285 9.44 18.32 -3.85
C LEU A 285 10.00 17.31 -4.86
N THR A 286 9.21 16.32 -5.29
CA THR A 286 9.77 15.10 -5.89
C THR A 286 9.55 14.94 -7.38
N ASN A 287 8.66 15.75 -7.97
CA ASN A 287 8.19 15.59 -9.37
C ASN A 287 7.94 14.11 -9.75
N ASP A 288 7.49 13.27 -8.80
CA ASP A 288 7.22 11.86 -9.07
C ASP A 288 6.10 11.77 -10.12
N PRO A 289 6.36 11.19 -11.31
CA PRO A 289 5.37 11.17 -12.38
C PRO A 289 4.21 10.22 -12.09
N VAL A 290 4.34 9.31 -11.11
CA VAL A 290 3.31 8.32 -10.78
C VAL A 290 3.04 8.37 -9.28
N THR A 291 1.90 8.94 -8.92
CA THR A 291 1.46 9.04 -7.53
C THR A 291 0.15 8.29 -7.31
N TYR A 292 -0.22 8.07 -6.05
CA TYR A 292 -1.51 7.51 -5.66
C TYR A 292 -2.73 8.29 -6.21
N GLY A 293 -2.54 9.46 -6.84
CA GLY A 293 -3.60 10.16 -7.56
C GLY A 293 -4.08 9.49 -8.85
N ILE A 294 -3.40 8.43 -9.30
CA ILE A 294 -3.94 7.53 -10.33
C ILE A 294 -4.97 6.56 -9.78
N VAL A 295 -5.05 6.36 -8.46
CA VAL A 295 -6.06 5.50 -7.85
C VAL A 295 -7.39 6.24 -7.83
N GLY A 296 -8.47 5.55 -8.20
CA GLY A 296 -9.82 6.07 -8.07
C GLY A 296 -10.82 5.01 -7.66
N ILE A 297 -11.84 5.45 -6.92
CA ILE A 297 -13.00 4.66 -6.55
C ILE A 297 -14.22 5.19 -7.29
N THR A 298 -15.16 4.29 -7.61
CA THR A 298 -16.46 4.68 -8.14
C THR A 298 -17.58 4.08 -7.31
N ALA A 299 -18.68 4.82 -7.23
CA ALA A 299 -19.93 4.37 -6.66
C ALA A 299 -21.09 4.82 -7.56
N GLY A 300 -22.04 3.94 -7.81
CA GLY A 300 -23.12 4.18 -8.74
C GLY A 300 -24.21 3.14 -8.68
N ALA A 301 -25.07 3.17 -9.69
CA ALA A 301 -26.11 2.18 -9.90
C ALA A 301 -26.13 1.72 -11.36
N SER A 302 -26.39 0.43 -11.55
CA SER A 302 -26.55 -0.21 -12.86
C SER A 302 -27.96 -0.74 -12.98
N TYR A 303 -28.66 -0.39 -14.05
CA TYR A 303 -29.87 -1.11 -14.43
C TYR A 303 -29.47 -2.42 -15.10
N LEU A 304 -29.88 -3.55 -14.52
CA LEU A 304 -29.56 -4.89 -15.00
C LEU A 304 -30.63 -5.35 -15.99
N ASN A 305 -30.33 -5.34 -17.29
CA ASN A 305 -31.15 -6.02 -18.29
C ASN A 305 -30.56 -7.42 -18.53
N LEU A 306 -31.01 -8.38 -17.73
CA LEU A 306 -30.46 -9.73 -17.70
C LEU A 306 -31.09 -10.62 -18.78
N ASP A 307 -30.30 -11.58 -19.28
CA ASP A 307 -30.79 -12.63 -20.14
C ASP A 307 -31.87 -13.45 -19.40
N PRO A 308 -33.04 -13.73 -20.02
CA PRO A 308 -34.08 -14.56 -19.42
C PRO A 308 -33.62 -15.92 -18.91
N LYS A 309 -32.49 -16.45 -19.42
CA LYS A 309 -31.84 -17.68 -18.92
C LYS A 309 -31.48 -17.63 -17.44
N TRP A 310 -31.25 -16.46 -16.86
CA TRP A 310 -31.03 -16.32 -15.42
C TRP A 310 -32.28 -16.67 -14.59
N GLY A 311 -33.47 -16.52 -15.19
CA GLY A 311 -34.75 -16.64 -14.50
C GLY A 311 -34.92 -15.58 -13.42
N LEU A 312 -34.32 -14.40 -13.60
CA LEU A 312 -34.34 -13.26 -12.69
C LEU A 312 -35.01 -12.05 -13.36
N GLN A 313 -35.68 -11.23 -12.57
CA GLN A 313 -36.27 -9.97 -13.03
C GLN A 313 -35.18 -8.90 -13.17
N ASN A 314 -35.36 -8.02 -14.15
CA ASN A 314 -34.52 -6.84 -14.33
C ASN A 314 -34.78 -5.83 -13.21
N ASP A 315 -33.71 -5.31 -12.61
CA ASP A 315 -33.81 -4.27 -11.58
C ASP A 315 -32.52 -3.45 -11.49
N TRP A 316 -32.55 -2.42 -10.66
CA TRP A 316 -31.38 -1.63 -10.32
C TRP A 316 -30.50 -2.33 -9.30
N ALA A 317 -29.19 -2.25 -9.53
CA ALA A 317 -28.16 -2.78 -8.65
C ALA A 317 -27.17 -1.69 -8.26
N PRO A 318 -26.78 -1.57 -6.98
CA PRO A 318 -25.60 -0.79 -6.63
C PRO A 318 -24.36 -1.38 -7.32
N THR A 319 -23.46 -0.49 -7.75
CA THR A 319 -22.16 -0.88 -8.29
C THR A 319 -21.06 -0.01 -7.73
N MET A 320 -19.90 -0.62 -7.53
CA MET A 320 -18.68 0.06 -7.10
C MET A 320 -17.50 -0.45 -7.93
N SER A 321 -16.48 0.38 -8.07
CA SER A 321 -15.23 -0.06 -8.68
C SER A 321 -14.01 0.57 -8.02
N LEU A 322 -12.89 -0.12 -8.16
CA LEU A 322 -11.56 0.38 -7.81
C LEU A 322 -10.71 0.35 -9.09
N GLY A 323 -10.12 1.49 -9.44
CA GLY A 323 -9.41 1.64 -10.71
C GLY A 323 -8.12 2.44 -10.64
N LEU A 324 -7.28 2.20 -11.66
CA LEU A 324 -6.01 2.87 -11.89
C LEU A 324 -6.08 3.65 -13.22
N TYR A 325 -5.85 4.96 -13.15
CA TYR A 325 -5.83 5.88 -14.28
C TYR A 325 -4.40 6.13 -14.73
N PHE A 326 -3.85 5.22 -15.54
CA PHE A 326 -2.45 5.26 -15.94
C PHE A 326 -2.10 6.49 -16.80
N THR A 327 -3.02 6.89 -17.68
CA THR A 327 -2.87 8.10 -18.47
C THR A 327 -4.21 8.80 -18.60
N LYS A 328 -4.24 9.99 -19.22
CA LYS A 328 -5.52 10.64 -19.58
C LYS A 328 -6.32 9.87 -20.62
N GLN A 329 -5.71 8.89 -21.30
CA GLN A 329 -6.33 8.04 -22.32
C GLN A 329 -6.62 6.62 -21.84
N PHE A 330 -5.99 6.15 -20.76
CA PHE A 330 -6.02 4.72 -20.40
C PHE A 330 -6.25 4.52 -18.91
N SER A 331 -7.22 3.68 -18.56
CA SER A 331 -7.44 3.21 -17.19
C SER A 331 -7.81 1.74 -17.14
N SER A 332 -7.54 1.08 -16.01
CA SER A 332 -8.07 -0.24 -15.66
C SER A 332 -8.92 -0.14 -14.40
N ARG A 333 -9.93 -1.00 -14.24
CA ARG A 333 -10.78 -1.05 -13.04
C ARG A 333 -11.29 -2.44 -12.76
N LEU A 334 -11.40 -2.78 -11.48
CA LEU A 334 -12.18 -3.91 -10.99
C LEU A 334 -13.55 -3.36 -10.59
N ASN A 335 -14.61 -3.74 -11.30
CA ASN A 335 -15.98 -3.40 -10.92
C ASN A 335 -16.64 -4.58 -10.19
N TYR A 336 -17.56 -4.24 -9.31
CA TYR A 336 -18.42 -5.16 -8.60
C TYR A 336 -19.86 -4.64 -8.63
N THR A 337 -20.79 -5.52 -8.95
CA THR A 337 -22.23 -5.25 -9.00
C THR A 337 -22.94 -6.39 -8.29
N ARG A 338 -23.83 -6.04 -7.36
CA ARG A 338 -24.62 -7.02 -6.59
C ARG A 338 -26.05 -6.53 -6.45
N ALA A 339 -27.02 -7.42 -6.65
CA ALA A 339 -28.42 -7.16 -6.36
C ALA A 339 -29.16 -8.42 -5.91
N ASP A 340 -30.15 -8.24 -5.06
CA ASP A 340 -31.09 -9.29 -4.68
C ASP A 340 -32.34 -9.16 -5.57
N LEU A 341 -32.46 -10.05 -6.55
CA LEU A 341 -33.45 -9.99 -7.62
C LEU A 341 -34.53 -11.05 -7.43
N LYS A 342 -35.76 -10.75 -7.83
CA LYS A 342 -36.84 -11.73 -7.79
C LYS A 342 -36.73 -12.71 -8.96
N SER A 343 -36.96 -13.99 -8.69
CA SER A 343 -37.13 -14.99 -9.73
C SER A 343 -38.37 -14.68 -10.59
N THR A 344 -38.25 -14.87 -11.89
CA THR A 344 -39.36 -14.75 -12.84
C THR A 344 -40.42 -15.84 -12.64
N THR A 345 -40.05 -16.99 -12.07
CA THR A 345 -40.93 -18.16 -11.95
C THR A 345 -41.51 -18.29 -10.55
N THR A 346 -40.66 -18.25 -9.51
CA THR A 346 -41.06 -18.56 -8.13
C THR A 346 -41.36 -17.32 -7.29
N GLN A 347 -41.03 -16.12 -7.78
CA GLN A 347 -41.05 -14.86 -7.02
C GLN A 347 -40.16 -14.85 -5.76
N GLN A 348 -39.32 -15.87 -5.57
CA GLN A 348 -38.31 -15.89 -4.51
C GLN A 348 -37.16 -14.96 -4.85
N THR A 349 -36.50 -14.42 -3.84
CA THR A 349 -35.34 -13.56 -4.01
C THR A 349 -34.07 -14.40 -4.18
N ASN A 350 -33.27 -14.06 -5.19
CA ASN A 350 -32.00 -14.68 -5.51
C ASN A 350 -30.94 -13.59 -5.66
N THR A 351 -29.74 -13.83 -5.15
CA THR A 351 -28.65 -12.85 -5.27
C THR A 351 -28.00 -13.00 -6.64
N TYR A 352 -27.91 -11.91 -7.40
CA TYR A 352 -27.08 -11.80 -8.59
C TYR A 352 -25.84 -10.98 -8.27
N GLU A 353 -24.69 -11.48 -8.68
CA GLU A 353 -23.40 -10.82 -8.51
C GLU A 353 -22.59 -10.90 -9.80
N SER A 354 -21.87 -9.83 -10.12
CA SER A 354 -20.90 -9.80 -11.22
C SER A 354 -19.70 -8.98 -10.80
N TYR A 355 -18.52 -9.48 -11.13
CA TYR A 355 -17.26 -8.73 -11.05
C TYR A 355 -16.51 -8.82 -12.36
N ASN A 356 -15.83 -7.74 -12.72
CA ASN A 356 -15.14 -7.62 -14.00
C ASN A 356 -13.92 -6.71 -13.89
N LEU A 357 -12.83 -7.15 -14.50
CA LEU A 357 -11.64 -6.36 -14.76
C LEU A 357 -11.76 -5.75 -16.15
N ASP A 358 -12.00 -4.44 -16.19
CA ASP A 358 -12.19 -3.68 -17.42
C ASP A 358 -10.99 -2.79 -17.69
N VAL A 359 -10.58 -2.74 -18.96
CA VAL A 359 -9.69 -1.73 -19.52
C VAL A 359 -10.52 -0.72 -20.29
N GLN A 360 -10.19 0.57 -20.15
CA GLN A 360 -10.90 1.67 -20.79
C GLN A 360 -9.96 2.57 -21.57
N TYR A 361 -10.40 2.94 -22.78
CA TYR A 361 -9.73 3.89 -23.66
C TYR A 361 -10.59 5.14 -23.85
N TYR A 362 -10.07 6.30 -23.43
CA TYR A 362 -10.76 7.58 -23.52
C TYR A 362 -10.34 8.37 -24.75
N PHE A 363 -11.33 8.77 -25.55
CA PHE A 363 -11.18 9.73 -26.62
C PHE A 363 -11.19 11.15 -26.05
N ASN A 364 -10.54 12.09 -26.75
CA ASN A 364 -10.45 13.48 -26.35
C ASN A 364 -9.91 13.68 -24.91
N PRO A 365 -8.70 13.17 -24.58
CA PRO A 365 -8.18 13.13 -23.21
C PRO A 365 -8.00 14.52 -22.56
N HIS A 366 -7.88 15.58 -23.35
CA HIS A 366 -7.75 16.95 -22.84
C HIS A 366 -9.09 17.64 -22.61
N GLY A 367 -10.19 17.10 -23.16
CA GLY A 367 -11.54 17.59 -22.95
C GLY A 367 -12.11 17.21 -21.58
N GLN A 368 -13.13 17.96 -21.16
CA GLN A 368 -13.93 17.63 -19.96
C GLN A 368 -14.87 16.45 -20.23
N LEU A 369 -15.51 16.43 -21.41
CA LEU A 369 -16.33 15.31 -21.87
C LEU A 369 -15.49 14.38 -22.75
N ARG A 370 -15.42 13.11 -22.34
CA ARG A 370 -14.59 12.08 -22.95
C ARG A 370 -15.44 10.85 -23.25
N PRO A 371 -15.82 10.64 -24.51
CA PRO A 371 -16.29 9.32 -24.93
C PRO A 371 -15.20 8.28 -24.63
N TYR A 372 -15.60 7.08 -24.23
CA TYR A 372 -14.68 5.97 -24.05
C TYR A 372 -15.29 4.66 -24.53
N VAL A 373 -14.41 3.71 -24.83
CA VAL A 373 -14.75 2.31 -25.02
C VAL A 373 -14.08 1.49 -23.92
N SER A 374 -14.71 0.38 -23.55
CA SER A 374 -14.22 -0.55 -22.54
C SER A 374 -14.26 -1.98 -23.05
N ALA A 375 -13.28 -2.76 -22.64
CA ALA A 375 -13.24 -4.20 -22.83
C ALA A 375 -12.68 -4.86 -21.58
N GLY A 376 -13.24 -6.00 -21.21
CA GLY A 376 -12.88 -6.66 -19.96
C GLY A 376 -13.28 -8.12 -19.92
N ILE A 377 -12.92 -8.74 -18.81
CA ILE A 377 -13.27 -10.10 -18.47
C ILE A 377 -13.72 -10.16 -17.02
N GLY A 378 -14.56 -11.13 -16.68
CA GLY A 378 -15.11 -11.24 -15.34
C GLY A 378 -15.82 -12.55 -15.10
N GLU A 379 -16.52 -12.64 -13.98
CA GLU A 379 -17.43 -13.73 -13.72
C GLU A 379 -18.76 -13.18 -13.18
N SER A 380 -19.83 -13.89 -13.47
CA SER A 380 -21.16 -13.66 -12.91
C SER A 380 -21.62 -14.91 -12.18
N LEU A 381 -22.31 -14.72 -11.07
CA LEU A 381 -22.81 -15.80 -10.25
C LEU A 381 -24.23 -15.47 -9.75
N LYS A 382 -24.99 -16.53 -9.55
CA LYS A 382 -26.31 -16.50 -8.93
C LYS A 382 -26.22 -17.23 -7.59
N ASP A 383 -26.92 -16.72 -6.59
CA ASP A 383 -27.01 -17.29 -5.24
C ASP A 383 -25.66 -17.56 -4.58
N GLN A 384 -24.64 -16.79 -4.97
CA GLN A 384 -23.25 -16.93 -4.49
C GLN A 384 -22.63 -18.32 -4.75
N ASP A 385 -23.29 -19.15 -5.56
CA ASP A 385 -22.91 -20.51 -5.83
C ASP A 385 -21.82 -20.56 -6.92
N ARG A 386 -20.66 -21.10 -6.54
CA ARG A 386 -19.47 -21.21 -7.39
C ARG A 386 -19.65 -22.27 -8.47
N ASP A 387 -20.49 -23.28 -8.24
CA ASP A 387 -20.75 -24.33 -9.23
C ASP A 387 -21.59 -23.84 -10.40
N ILE A 388 -22.28 -22.71 -10.26
CA ILE A 388 -23.05 -22.05 -11.31
C ILE A 388 -22.44 -20.73 -11.78
N LYS A 389 -21.20 -20.43 -11.38
CA LYS A 389 -20.48 -19.27 -11.92
C LYS A 389 -20.27 -19.40 -13.43
N SER A 390 -20.34 -18.28 -14.13
CA SER A 390 -20.06 -18.18 -15.56
C SER A 390 -18.99 -17.13 -15.80
N PHE A 391 -17.92 -17.51 -16.48
CA PHE A 391 -16.95 -16.56 -17.02
C PHE A 391 -17.62 -15.66 -18.05
N GLN A 392 -17.24 -14.39 -18.08
CA GLN A 392 -17.83 -13.35 -18.92
C GLN A 392 -16.77 -12.58 -19.70
N TYR A 393 -17.08 -12.29 -20.97
CA TYR A 393 -16.44 -11.21 -21.71
C TYR A 393 -17.30 -9.96 -21.62
N VAL A 394 -16.68 -8.80 -21.40
CA VAL A 394 -17.37 -7.52 -21.26
C VAL A 394 -16.89 -6.57 -22.35
N GLY A 395 -17.83 -5.94 -23.06
CA GLY A 395 -17.57 -4.89 -24.02
C GLY A 395 -18.52 -3.72 -23.80
N GLY A 396 -18.04 -2.49 -23.86
CA GLY A 396 -18.88 -1.34 -23.54
C GLY A 396 -18.42 -0.03 -24.14
N ALA A 397 -19.31 0.96 -24.05
CA ALA A 397 -19.05 2.33 -24.45
C ALA A 397 -19.72 3.29 -23.48
N GLY A 398 -19.09 4.43 -23.23
CA GLY A 398 -19.58 5.39 -22.26
C GLY A 398 -19.07 6.80 -22.46
N LEU A 399 -19.54 7.68 -21.57
CA LEU A 399 -19.16 9.08 -21.47
C LEU A 399 -18.59 9.35 -20.09
N HIS A 400 -17.41 9.96 -20.04
CA HIS A 400 -16.77 10.44 -18.83
C HIS A 400 -16.78 11.97 -18.84
N TYR A 401 -17.43 12.58 -17.86
CA TYR A 401 -17.51 14.02 -17.70
C TYR A 401 -16.74 14.47 -16.45
N LYS A 402 -15.56 15.07 -16.67
CA LYS A 402 -14.71 15.63 -15.63
C LYS A 402 -15.12 17.06 -15.30
N PHE A 403 -15.63 17.27 -14.09
CA PHE A 403 -15.95 18.60 -13.56
C PHE A 403 -14.98 19.10 -12.49
N HIS A 404 -14.15 18.21 -11.93
CA HIS A 404 -13.07 18.54 -11.01
C HIS A 404 -11.87 17.60 -11.25
N PRO A 405 -10.61 17.98 -10.97
CA PRO A 405 -9.47 17.06 -11.07
C PRO A 405 -9.64 15.71 -10.36
N ASN A 406 -10.36 15.71 -9.24
CA ASN A 406 -10.65 14.51 -8.45
C ASN A 406 -12.03 13.93 -8.73
N TRP A 407 -12.95 14.64 -9.41
CA TRP A 407 -14.35 14.21 -9.54
C TRP A 407 -14.83 14.21 -10.98
N ALA A 408 -15.50 13.12 -11.36
CA ALA A 408 -16.14 12.98 -12.65
C ALA A 408 -17.45 12.19 -12.54
N PHE A 409 -18.34 12.38 -13.51
CA PHE A 409 -19.48 11.51 -13.74
C PHE A 409 -19.16 10.55 -14.88
N GLN A 410 -19.63 9.31 -14.79
CA GLN A 410 -19.60 8.35 -15.88
C GLN A 410 -20.99 7.76 -16.12
N LEU A 411 -21.31 7.64 -17.40
CA LEU A 411 -22.48 6.93 -17.90
C LEU A 411 -21.99 5.93 -18.95
N ASP A 412 -22.36 4.66 -18.82
CA ASP A 412 -21.96 3.63 -19.77
C ASP A 412 -23.05 2.59 -20.02
N TRP A 413 -22.96 2.01 -21.22
CA TRP A 413 -23.58 0.74 -21.54
C TRP A 413 -22.48 -0.31 -21.62
N ARG A 414 -22.72 -1.47 -20.99
CA ARG A 414 -21.84 -2.63 -20.98
C ARG A 414 -22.62 -3.87 -21.36
N HIS A 415 -22.09 -4.61 -22.31
CA HIS A 415 -22.58 -5.90 -22.74
C HIS A 415 -21.72 -7.01 -22.14
N HIS A 416 -22.37 -7.97 -21.50
CA HIS A 416 -21.74 -9.11 -20.85
C HIS A 416 -22.16 -10.39 -21.57
N TYR A 417 -21.18 -11.09 -22.14
CA TYR A 417 -21.38 -12.40 -22.74
C TYR A 417 -20.85 -13.50 -21.82
N GLY A 418 -21.76 -14.28 -21.23
CA GLY A 418 -21.43 -15.39 -20.33
C GLY A 418 -21.20 -16.70 -21.09
N THR A 419 -20.06 -17.36 -20.89
CA THR A 419 -19.67 -18.53 -21.69
C THR A 419 -20.41 -19.81 -21.31
N LYS A 420 -20.65 -20.07 -20.02
CA LYS A 420 -21.19 -21.34 -19.53
C LYS A 420 -22.64 -21.58 -19.96
N TYR A 421 -23.45 -20.51 -19.92
CA TYR A 421 -24.87 -20.55 -20.26
C TYR A 421 -25.19 -19.79 -21.57
N SER A 422 -24.17 -19.24 -22.23
CA SER A 422 -24.33 -18.37 -23.40
C SER A 422 -25.31 -17.22 -23.14
N THR A 423 -25.20 -16.57 -21.97
CA THR A 423 -26.06 -15.45 -21.58
C THR A 423 -25.58 -14.15 -22.20
N ASN A 424 -26.52 -13.26 -22.50
CA ASN A 424 -26.26 -11.92 -23.02
C ASN A 424 -26.95 -10.91 -22.10
N ASP A 425 -26.17 -10.28 -21.22
CA ASP A 425 -26.69 -9.31 -20.26
C ASP A 425 -26.26 -7.90 -20.67
N ASP A 426 -27.17 -6.92 -20.62
CA ASP A 426 -26.89 -5.52 -20.91
C ASP A 426 -27.06 -4.68 -19.65
N LEU A 427 -26.01 -3.95 -19.28
CA LEU A 427 -26.00 -3.10 -18.09
C LEU A 427 -25.90 -1.63 -18.50
N PHE A 428 -26.79 -0.80 -17.96
CA PHE A 428 -26.74 0.66 -18.09
C PHE A 428 -26.33 1.26 -16.76
N THR A 429 -25.13 1.84 -16.70
CA THR A 429 -24.50 2.26 -15.45
C THR A 429 -24.39 3.77 -15.38
N GLY A 430 -24.75 4.34 -14.24
CA GLY A 430 -24.40 5.71 -13.89
C GLY A 430 -23.62 5.76 -12.58
N GLN A 431 -22.47 6.42 -12.58
CA GLN A 431 -21.54 6.40 -11.46
C GLN A 431 -20.77 7.70 -11.27
N ILE A 432 -20.39 7.97 -10.02
CA ILE A 432 -19.50 9.06 -9.63
C ILE A 432 -18.11 8.48 -9.44
N VAL A 433 -17.12 9.14 -10.03
CA VAL A 433 -15.70 8.81 -9.91
C VAL A 433 -15.05 9.76 -8.92
N TYR A 434 -14.32 9.23 -7.95
CA TYR A 434 -13.40 9.97 -7.11
C TYR A 434 -11.97 9.47 -7.30
N ARG A 435 -11.02 10.37 -7.56
CA ARG A 435 -9.58 10.07 -7.64
C ARG A 435 -8.84 10.67 -6.45
N PHE A 436 -7.92 9.93 -5.88
CA PHE A 436 -7.15 10.37 -4.70
C PHE A 436 -6.11 11.44 -5.04
N GLY A 437 -5.45 11.98 -4.01
CA GLY A 437 -4.33 12.92 -4.15
C GLY A 437 -4.68 14.14 -5.01
N GLN A 438 -3.81 14.48 -5.96
CA GLN A 438 -4.04 15.59 -6.89
C GLN A 438 -5.02 15.26 -8.03
N GLY A 439 -5.58 14.04 -8.04
CA GLY A 439 -6.43 13.54 -9.12
C GLY A 439 -5.71 13.59 -10.46
N GLU A 440 -6.41 14.02 -11.51
CA GLU A 440 -5.83 14.14 -12.85
C GLU A 440 -4.79 15.26 -13.00
N ARG A 441 -4.64 16.19 -12.03
CA ARG A 441 -3.54 17.18 -12.11
C ARG A 441 -2.17 16.52 -12.07
N GLY A 442 -2.08 15.32 -11.47
CA GLY A 442 -0.85 14.54 -11.41
C GLY A 442 -0.58 13.68 -12.65
N LEU A 443 -1.37 13.81 -13.72
CA LEU A 443 -1.22 13.06 -14.99
C LEU A 443 -0.85 13.95 -16.18
#